data_AF-A0A351JZ48-F1
#
_entry.id   AF-A0A351JZ48-F1
#
_cell.length_a   1.000
_cell.length_b   1.000
_cell.length_c   1.000
_cell.angle_alpha   90.00
_cell.angle_beta   90.00
_cell.angle_gamma   90.00
#
_symmetry.space_group_name_H-M   'P 1'
#
loop_
_entity.id
_entity.type
_entity.pdbx_description
1 polymer ?
#
loop_
_entity_poly.entity_id
_entity_poly.type
_entity_poly.pdbx_seq_one_letter_code
_entity_poly.pdbx_strand_id
1 'polypeptide(L)'
;MRAVLEDAGFKVGRYLVYDHDGKVFDRPDQVELDLVIRNDKLMLLEIKSSVSKGDVALFNRKTGFYEEREGERADRRILISPFVDQKAREMAGILGIEVYAQPDDLAAS
;
A
#
# COMPACT_ATOMS: atom_id res chain seq x y z
N MET A 1 -1.53 13.88 -6.11
CA MET A 1 -0.89 12.61 -5.69
C MET A 1 -0.48 11.77 -6.88
N ARG A 2 -1.45 11.24 -7.66
CA ARG A 2 -1.18 10.57 -8.94
C ARG A 2 -0.25 11.40 -9.84
N ALA A 3 -0.61 12.67 -10.07
CA ALA A 3 0.21 13.60 -10.84
C ALA A 3 1.64 13.78 -10.29
N VAL A 4 1.83 13.82 -8.97
CA VAL A 4 3.16 14.01 -8.34
C VAL A 4 4.05 12.79 -8.59
N LEU A 5 3.49 11.59 -8.41
CA LEU A 5 4.21 10.34 -8.70
C LEU A 5 4.44 10.16 -10.20
N GLU A 6 3.48 10.53 -11.04
CA GLU A 6 3.64 10.52 -12.50
C GLU A 6 4.71 11.50 -12.98
N ASP A 7 4.74 12.72 -12.42
CA ASP A 7 5.78 13.72 -12.68
C ASP A 7 7.17 13.24 -12.21
N ALA A 8 7.23 12.42 -11.15
CA ALA A 8 8.45 11.76 -10.68
C ALA A 8 8.83 10.50 -11.50
N GLY A 9 8.10 10.20 -12.58
CA GLY A 9 8.41 9.12 -13.53
C GLY A 9 7.83 7.76 -13.16
N PHE A 10 6.87 7.69 -12.25
CA PHE A 10 6.18 6.45 -11.90
C PHE A 10 4.93 6.25 -12.75
N LYS A 11 4.61 5.00 -13.11
CA LYS A 11 3.29 4.64 -13.66
C LYS A 11 2.36 4.31 -12.51
N VAL A 12 1.27 5.05 -12.36
CA VAL A 12 0.31 4.87 -11.28
C VAL A 12 -1.00 4.28 -11.79
N GLY A 13 -1.39 3.13 -11.26
CA GLY A 13 -2.66 2.47 -11.49
C GLY A 13 -3.50 2.38 -10.22
N ARG A 14 -4.78 2.03 -10.36
CA ARG A 14 -5.67 1.74 -9.25
C ARG A 14 -6.12 0.29 -9.35
N TYR A 15 -5.96 -0.46 -8.28
CA TYR A 15 -6.53 -1.79 -8.12
C TYR A 15 -7.90 -1.64 -7.44
N LEU A 16 -8.96 -2.13 -8.08
CA LEU A 16 -10.32 -2.06 -7.55
C LEU A 16 -11.02 -3.39 -7.82
N VAL A 17 -11.08 -4.25 -6.81
CA VAL A 17 -11.57 -5.61 -6.94
C VAL A 17 -12.50 -5.98 -5.77
N TYR A 18 -13.63 -6.60 -6.08
CA TYR A 18 -14.57 -7.06 -5.07
C TYR A 18 -14.10 -8.40 -4.46
N ASP A 19 -14.00 -8.45 -3.14
CA ASP A 19 -13.68 -9.64 -2.36
C ASP A 19 -14.99 -10.28 -1.92
N HIS A 20 -15.43 -11.32 -2.63
CA HIS A 20 -16.68 -12.01 -2.34
C HIS A 20 -16.62 -12.90 -1.09
N ASP A 21 -15.42 -13.32 -0.69
CA ASP A 21 -15.22 -14.24 0.43
C ASP A 21 -14.97 -13.50 1.75
N GLY A 22 -14.72 -12.19 1.68
CA GLY A 22 -14.45 -11.35 2.83
C GLY A 22 -13.09 -11.64 3.48
N LYS A 23 -12.11 -12.09 2.71
CA LYS A 23 -10.72 -12.33 3.17
C LYS A 23 -10.08 -11.08 3.79
N VAL A 24 -10.40 -9.89 3.29
CA VAL A 24 -9.79 -8.63 3.76
C VAL A 24 -10.54 -8.04 4.96
N PHE A 25 -11.87 -7.92 4.85
CA PHE A 25 -12.72 -7.16 5.78
C PHE A 25 -13.63 -8.04 6.64
N ASP A 26 -13.44 -9.35 6.64
CA ASP A 26 -14.27 -10.34 7.34
C ASP A 26 -15.75 -10.31 6.89
N ARG A 27 -16.02 -9.72 5.72
CA ARG A 27 -17.30 -9.68 5.00
C ARG A 27 -17.05 -9.32 3.52
N PRO A 28 -17.99 -9.62 2.61
CA PRO A 28 -17.85 -9.19 1.23
C PRO A 28 -17.78 -7.67 1.12
N ASP A 29 -16.71 -7.16 0.50
CA ASP A 29 -16.49 -5.71 0.39
C ASP A 29 -15.54 -5.39 -0.77
N GLN A 30 -15.47 -4.10 -1.10
CA GLN A 30 -14.59 -3.59 -2.14
C GLN A 30 -13.16 -3.46 -1.61
N VAL A 31 -12.20 -4.10 -2.27
CA VAL A 31 -10.77 -3.92 -2.01
C VAL A 31 -10.22 -2.89 -2.99
N GLU A 32 -9.46 -1.94 -2.44
CA GLU A 32 -8.81 -0.87 -3.19
C GLU A 32 -7.36 -0.70 -2.73
N LEU A 33 -6.46 -0.55 -3.71
CA LEU A 33 -5.03 -0.23 -3.55
C LEU A 33 -4.55 0.68 -4.69
N ASP A 34 -3.57 1.54 -4.41
CA ASP A 34 -2.81 2.19 -5.46
C ASP A 34 -1.66 1.28 -5.91
N LEU A 35 -1.48 1.13 -7.22
CA LEU A 35 -0.40 0.35 -7.83
C LEU A 35 0.59 1.32 -8.44
N VAL A 36 1.87 1.13 -8.19
CA VAL A 36 2.91 1.97 -8.75
C VAL A 36 4.02 1.12 -9.34
N ILE A 37 4.43 1.44 -10.58
CA ILE A 37 5.51 0.75 -11.28
C ILE A 37 6.59 1.75 -11.69
N ARG A 38 7.85 1.46 -11.32
CA ARG A 38 9.04 2.17 -11.80
C ARG A 38 10.21 1.19 -11.90
N ASN A 39 10.93 1.23 -13.02
CA ASN A 39 12.03 0.31 -13.31
C ASN A 39 11.62 -1.17 -13.12
N ASP A 40 10.45 -1.53 -13.65
CA ASP A 40 9.87 -2.88 -13.58
C ASP A 40 9.60 -3.43 -12.17
N LYS A 41 9.66 -2.58 -11.14
CA LYS A 41 9.29 -2.95 -9.76
C LYS A 41 7.84 -2.59 -9.48
N LEU A 42 7.05 -3.57 -9.07
CA LEU A 42 5.69 -3.41 -8.59
C LEU A 42 5.67 -2.97 -7.13
N MET A 43 5.01 -1.86 -6.87
CA MET A 43 4.82 -1.34 -5.53
C MET A 43 3.33 -1.20 -5.25
N LEU A 44 2.89 -1.73 -4.12
CA LEU A 44 1.53 -1.53 -3.60
C LEU A 44 1.56 -0.41 -2.59
N LEU A 45 0.64 0.54 -2.71
CA LEU A 45 0.61 1.74 -1.88
C LEU A 45 -0.77 2.03 -1.28
N GLU A 46 -0.73 2.62 -0.09
CA GLU A 46 -1.84 3.36 0.49
C GLU A 46 -1.34 4.67 1.10
N ILE A 47 -2.20 5.69 1.02
CA ILE A 47 -1.89 7.03 1.50
C ILE A 47 -2.98 7.44 2.48
N LYS A 48 -2.57 7.86 3.67
CA LYS A 48 -3.49 8.27 4.74
C LYS A 48 -2.99 9.54 5.41
N SER A 49 -3.90 10.33 5.96
CA SER A 49 -3.53 11.49 6.79
C SER A 49 -2.96 11.08 8.15
N SER A 50 -3.35 9.90 8.64
CA SER A 50 -2.79 9.25 9.81
C SER A 50 -2.82 7.73 9.65
N VAL A 51 -1.86 7.05 10.28
CA VAL A 51 -1.75 5.58 10.24
C VAL A 51 -1.70 5.05 11.67
N SER A 52 -2.71 4.27 12.01
CA SER A 52 -2.79 3.47 13.22
C SER A 52 -2.24 2.06 13.01
N LYS A 53 -2.08 1.29 14.10
CA LYS A 53 -1.73 -0.13 14.02
C LYS A 53 -2.78 -0.93 13.22
N GLY A 54 -4.06 -0.54 13.31
CA GLY A 54 -5.15 -1.17 12.56
C GLY A 54 -5.04 -0.93 11.05
N ASP A 55 -4.60 0.27 10.65
CA ASP A 55 -4.38 0.59 9.24
C ASP A 55 -3.25 -0.26 8.64
N VAL A 56 -2.15 -0.46 9.37
CA VAL A 56 -1.05 -1.34 8.95
C VAL A 56 -1.54 -2.78 8.79
N ALA A 57 -2.33 -3.28 9.75
CA ALA A 57 -2.90 -4.63 9.68
C ALA A 57 -3.81 -4.79 8.46
N LEU A 58 -4.66 -3.80 8.20
CA LEU A 58 -5.57 -3.80 7.06
C LEU A 58 -4.81 -3.75 5.73
N PHE A 59 -3.81 -2.87 5.61
CA PHE A 59 -2.97 -2.77 4.43
C PHE A 59 -2.22 -4.09 4.16
N ASN A 60 -1.73 -4.77 5.20
CA ASN A 60 -1.14 -6.09 5.06
C ASN A 60 -2.13 -7.14 4.51
N ARG A 61 -3.38 -7.13 4.96
CA ARG A 61 -4.43 -8.02 4.42
C ARG A 61 -4.74 -7.72 2.96
N LYS A 62 -4.89 -6.44 2.61
CA LYS A 62 -5.16 -6.00 1.23
C LYS A 62 -4.04 -6.40 0.27
N THR A 63 -2.80 -6.14 0.66
CA THR A 63 -1.64 -6.49 -0.17
C THR A 63 -1.51 -8.01 -0.32
N GLY A 64 -1.71 -8.79 0.75
CA GLY A 64 -1.74 -10.26 0.65
C GLY A 64 -2.86 -10.78 -0.25
N PHE A 65 -4.05 -10.17 -0.19
CA PHE A 65 -5.17 -10.51 -1.09
C PHE A 65 -4.82 -10.25 -2.56
N TYR A 66 -4.19 -9.11 -2.85
CA TYR A 66 -3.68 -8.82 -4.19
C TYR A 66 -2.68 -9.90 -4.64
N GLU A 67 -1.66 -10.19 -3.83
CA GLU A 67 -0.59 -11.13 -4.20
C GLU A 67 -1.13 -12.55 -4.44
N GLU A 68 -2.07 -13.01 -3.60
CA GLU A 68 -2.72 -14.31 -3.76
C GLU A 68 -3.56 -14.37 -5.05
N ARG A 69 -4.33 -13.31 -5.33
CA ARG A 69 -5.29 -13.30 -6.44
C ARG A 69 -4.62 -13.12 -7.80
N GLU A 70 -3.63 -12.24 -7.87
CA GLU A 70 -2.92 -11.93 -9.11
C GLU A 70 -1.74 -12.90 -9.36
N GLY A 71 -1.31 -13.65 -8.33
CA GLY A 71 -0.16 -14.56 -8.43
C GLY A 71 1.18 -13.84 -8.57
N GLU A 72 1.23 -12.56 -8.23
CA GLU A 72 2.40 -11.69 -8.35
C GLU A 72 2.68 -11.04 -6.98
N ARG A 73 3.91 -11.21 -6.48
CA ARG A 73 4.33 -10.57 -5.23
C ARG A 73 4.80 -9.16 -5.49
N ALA A 74 4.43 -8.23 -4.62
CA ALA A 74 4.91 -6.87 -4.71
C ALA A 74 6.39 -6.81 -4.29
N ASP A 75 7.21 -6.05 -5.03
CA ASP A 75 8.58 -5.77 -4.63
C ASP A 75 8.62 -4.91 -3.36
N ARG A 76 7.66 -4.00 -3.22
CA ARG A 76 7.53 -3.11 -2.07
C ARG A 76 6.08 -2.90 -1.70
N ARG A 77 5.81 -2.80 -0.39
CA ARG A 77 4.50 -2.46 0.17
C ARG A 77 4.69 -1.23 1.02
N ILE A 78 3.99 -0.14 0.69
CA ILE A 78 4.35 1.19 1.18
C ILE A 78 3.13 1.93 1.72
N LEU A 79 3.26 2.48 2.92
CA LEU A 79 2.31 3.42 3.48
C LEU A 79 2.92 4.83 3.46
N ILE A 80 2.18 5.81 2.96
CA ILE A 80 2.58 7.21 2.99
C ILE A 80 1.63 7.96 3.93
N SER A 81 2.17 8.56 4.98
CA SER A 81 1.39 9.36 5.93
C SER A 81 2.25 10.36 6.70
N PRO A 82 1.81 11.61 6.85
CA PRO A 82 2.52 12.59 7.66
C PRO A 82 2.52 12.24 9.15
N PHE A 83 1.55 11.42 9.60
CA PHE A 83 1.43 11.01 11.00
C PHE A 83 1.27 9.50 11.11
N VAL A 84 2.13 8.86 11.89
CA VAL A 84 2.14 7.41 12.06
C VAL A 84 2.35 7.13 13.54
N ASP A 85 1.42 6.40 14.15
CA ASP A 85 1.55 6.01 15.54
C ASP A 85 2.81 5.15 15.74
N GLN A 86 3.50 5.31 16.87
CA GLN A 86 4.74 4.56 17.15
C GLN A 86 4.54 3.03 17.03
N LYS A 87 3.44 2.51 17.57
CA LYS A 87 3.06 1.09 17.47
C LYS A 87 2.77 0.65 16.03
N ALA A 88 2.27 1.57 15.19
CA ALA A 88 2.02 1.29 13.78
C ALA A 88 3.35 1.18 13.02
N ARG A 89 4.29 2.10 13.27
CA ARG A 89 5.64 2.05 12.68
C ARG A 89 6.39 0.77 13.04
N GLU A 90 6.31 0.34 14.30
CA GLU A 90 6.89 -0.93 14.75
C GLU A 90 6.28 -2.14 14.02
N MET A 91 4.95 -2.17 13.92
CA MET A 91 4.25 -3.25 13.21
C MET A 91 4.58 -3.26 11.71
N ALA A 92 4.67 -2.09 11.08
CA ALA A 92 5.04 -1.97 9.66
C ALA A 92 6.43 -2.57 9.40
N GLY A 93 7.41 -2.25 10.26
CA GLY A 93 8.75 -2.83 10.18
C GLY A 93 8.76 -4.36 10.30
N ILE A 94 8.01 -4.93 11.26
CA ILE A 94 7.88 -6.39 11.44
C ILE A 94 7.29 -7.05 10.18
N LEU A 95 6.32 -6.39 9.56
CA LEU A 95 5.63 -6.91 8.38
C LEU A 95 6.35 -6.63 7.07
N GLY A 96 7.48 -5.91 7.07
CA GLY A 96 8.18 -5.51 5.85
C GLY A 96 7.35 -4.52 5.01
N ILE A 97 6.64 -3.61 5.68
CA ILE A 97 5.92 -2.49 5.08
C ILE A 97 6.75 -1.23 5.31
N GLU A 98 7.07 -0.53 4.22
CA GLU A 98 7.80 0.72 4.24
C GLU A 98 6.86 1.88 4.60
N VAL A 99 7.37 2.88 5.31
CA VAL A 99 6.58 4.03 5.76
C VAL A 99 7.31 5.32 5.42
N TYR A 100 6.64 6.18 4.66
CA TYR A 100 7.15 7.50 4.28
C TYR A 100 6.24 8.62 4.79
N ALA A 101 6.81 9.81 5.00
CA ALA A 101 6.03 10.97 5.40
C ALA A 101 5.33 11.62 4.20
N GLN A 102 6.00 11.57 3.03
CA GLN A 102 5.57 12.22 1.81
C GLN A 102 5.81 11.32 0.60
N PRO A 103 5.07 11.51 -0.50
CA PRO A 103 5.26 10.76 -1.74
C PRO A 103 6.62 11.01 -2.39
N ASP A 104 7.13 12.24 -2.27
CA ASP A 104 8.41 12.65 -2.86
C ASP A 104 9.58 11.86 -2.26
N ASP A 105 9.44 11.39 -1.01
CA ASP A 105 10.43 10.54 -0.34
C ASP A 105 10.63 9.20 -1.09
N LEU A 106 9.62 8.74 -1.84
CA LEU A 106 9.71 7.52 -2.65
C LEU A 106 10.63 7.69 -3.87
N ALA A 107 10.73 8.91 -4.41
CA ALA A 107 11.59 9.19 -5.54
C ALA A 107 13.09 9.20 -5.16
N ALA A 108 13.39 9.41 -3.88
CA ALA A 108 14.74 9.49 -3.32
C ALA A 108 15.26 8.15 -2.75
N SER A 109 14.40 7.11 -2.70
CA SER A 109 14.70 5.77 -2.17
C SER A 109 14.92 4.73 -3.27
#